data_AF-A0A2A1ZT97-F1
#
_entry.id   AF-A0A2A1ZT97-F1
#
_cell.length_a   1.000
_cell.length_b   1.000
_cell.length_c   1.000
_cell.angle_alpha   90.00
_cell.angle_beta   90.00
_cell.angle_gamma   90.00
#
_symmetry.space_group_name_H-M   'P 1'
#
loop_
_entity.id
_entity.type
_entity.pdbx_description
1 polymer ?
#
loop_
_entity_poly.entity_id
_entity_poly.type
_entity_poly.pdbx_seq_one_letter_code
_entity_poly.pdbx_strand_id
1 'polypeptide(L)'
;MNRKKDLKYYTKVFTFSFIGLILYIIYLWIRTGVLDPLALGNWIYIPLVFTFITFIFDKSTDYFGSSQNKKLGYSEFVRNVSLELKKSDKYTIEDFRKIRENAKFQKSLEQAFSIIEKGATETLNIQMLERKFEEGTMEYDAVLIVIEEIKKNSETF
;
A
#
# COMPACT_ATOMS: atom_id res chain seq x y z
N MET A 1 3.90 -6.34 3.35
CA MET A 1 5.15 -5.60 3.64
C MET A 1 6.23 -6.04 2.66
N ASN A 2 6.38 -5.34 1.53
CA ASN A 2 7.52 -5.58 0.64
C ASN A 2 8.78 -5.02 1.32
N ARG A 3 9.71 -5.90 1.72
CA ARG A 3 11.02 -5.47 2.20
C ARG A 3 11.66 -4.64 1.07
N LYS A 4 12.01 -3.38 1.35
CA LYS A 4 12.76 -2.54 0.41
C LYS A 4 13.95 -3.36 -0.11
N LYS A 5 13.96 -3.65 -1.41
CA LYS A 5 15.03 -4.44 -2.01
C LYS A 5 16.33 -3.64 -1.86
N ASP A 6 17.25 -4.18 -1.08
CA ASP A 6 18.53 -3.55 -0.77
C ASP A 6 19.41 -3.48 -2.04
N LEU A 7 20.43 -2.61 -2.04
CA LEU A 7 21.39 -2.48 -3.15
C LEU A 7 21.98 -3.85 -3.57
N LYS A 8 22.14 -4.75 -2.59
CA LYS A 8 22.57 -6.15 -2.78
C LYS A 8 21.68 -6.94 -3.75
N TYR A 9 20.39 -6.64 -3.84
CA TYR A 9 19.48 -7.28 -4.78
C TYR A 9 19.83 -6.90 -6.22
N TYR A 10 19.98 -5.60 -6.49
CA TYR A 10 20.31 -5.10 -7.82
C TYR A 10 21.71 -5.55 -8.27
N THR A 11 22.67 -5.63 -7.34
CA THR A 11 23.99 -6.23 -7.63
C THR A 11 23.87 -7.69 -8.04
N LYS A 12 23.03 -8.49 -7.37
CA LYS A 12 22.78 -9.89 -7.77
C LYS A 12 22.13 -9.98 -9.15
N VAL A 13 21.13 -9.15 -9.44
CA VAL A 13 20.47 -9.11 -10.76
C VAL A 13 21.48 -8.77 -11.85
N PHE A 14 22.36 -7.80 -11.61
CA PHE A 14 23.44 -7.47 -12.51
C PHE A 14 24.39 -8.65 -12.73
N THR A 15 24.87 -9.30 -11.66
CA THR A 15 25.77 -10.46 -11.75
C THR A 15 25.13 -11.62 -12.52
N PHE A 16 23.85 -11.95 -12.26
CA PHE A 16 23.15 -13.01 -13.00
C PHE A 16 22.98 -12.66 -14.47
N SER A 17 22.65 -11.41 -14.79
CA SER A 17 22.50 -10.94 -16.18
C SER A 17 23.84 -10.99 -16.92
N PHE A 18 24.93 -10.63 -16.24
CA PHE A 18 26.28 -10.68 -16.78
C PHE A 18 26.73 -12.12 -17.06
N ILE A 19 26.51 -13.05 -16.11
CA ILE A 19 26.79 -14.48 -16.30
C ILE A 19 25.96 -15.05 -17.46
N GLY A 20 24.66 -14.73 -17.51
CA GLY A 20 23.79 -15.19 -18.58
C GLY A 20 24.25 -14.72 -19.96
N LEU A 21 24.71 -13.47 -20.06
CA LEU A 21 25.26 -12.92 -21.29
C LEU A 21 26.58 -13.59 -21.70
N ILE A 22 27.48 -13.88 -20.76
CA ILE A 22 28.70 -14.64 -21.04
C ILE A 22 28.37 -16.03 -21.58
N LEU A 23 27.44 -16.74 -20.93
CA LEU A 23 27.00 -18.07 -21.39
C LEU A 23 26.40 -18.00 -22.80
N TYR A 24 25.62 -16.96 -23.09
CA TYR A 24 25.07 -16.73 -24.42
C TYR A 24 26.15 -16.49 -25.48
N ILE A 25 27.15 -15.66 -25.19
CA ILE A 25 28.27 -15.39 -26.11
C ILE A 25 29.08 -16.67 -26.37
N ILE A 26 29.37 -17.46 -25.33
CA ILE A 26 30.08 -18.74 -25.47
C ILE A 26 29.27 -19.71 -26.34
N TYR A 27 27.96 -19.83 -26.09
CA TYR A 27 27.06 -20.65 -26.89
C TYR A 27 27.08 -20.23 -28.37
N LEU A 28 27.03 -18.92 -28.63
CA LEU A 28 27.02 -18.38 -29.99
C LEU A 28 28.34 -18.67 -30.70
N TRP A 29 29.46 -18.48 -30.01
CA TRP A 29 30.79 -18.80 -30.52
C TRP A 29 30.96 -20.28 -30.90
N ILE A 30 30.49 -21.20 -30.05
CA ILE A 30 30.54 -22.65 -30.33
C ILE A 30 29.70 -22.98 -31.58
N ARG A 31 28.55 -22.34 -31.75
CA ARG A 31 27.61 -22.67 -32.84
C ARG A 31 28.02 -22.08 -34.18
N THR A 32 28.49 -20.83 -34.21
CA THR A 32 28.77 -20.09 -35.45
C THR A 32 30.25 -20.01 -35.78
N GLY A 33 31.13 -20.29 -34.81
CA GLY A 33 32.58 -20.10 -34.94
C GLY A 33 33.00 -18.62 -35.00
N VAL A 34 32.05 -17.68 -34.93
CA VAL A 34 32.29 -16.25 -35.08
C VAL A 34 31.89 -15.53 -33.79
N LEU A 35 32.79 -14.71 -33.27
CA LEU A 35 32.49 -13.79 -32.20
C LEU A 35 31.84 -12.55 -32.79
N ASP A 36 30.58 -12.31 -32.42
CA ASP A 36 29.87 -11.09 -32.80
C ASP A 36 30.45 -9.88 -32.02
N PRO A 37 31.08 -8.91 -32.72
CA PRO A 37 31.64 -7.71 -32.08
C PRO A 37 30.58 -6.88 -31.35
N LEU A 38 29.31 -6.92 -31.80
CA LEU A 38 28.22 -6.20 -31.13
C LEU A 38 27.85 -6.84 -29.79
N ALA A 39 27.88 -8.17 -29.70
CA ALA A 39 27.64 -8.89 -28.45
C ALA A 39 28.75 -8.62 -27.43
N LEU A 40 30.01 -8.55 -27.90
CA LEU A 40 31.15 -8.19 -27.07
C LEU A 40 31.13 -6.72 -26.66
N GLY A 41 30.76 -5.79 -27.54
CA GLY A 41 30.65 -4.37 -27.23
C GLY A 41 29.58 -4.07 -26.17
N ASN A 42 28.50 -4.86 -26.16
CA ASN A 42 27.35 -4.65 -25.28
C ASN A 42 27.39 -5.44 -23.96
N TRP A 43 28.49 -6.12 -23.66
CA TRP A 43 28.65 -7.00 -22.49
C TRP A 43 28.39 -6.34 -21.13
N ILE A 44 28.66 -5.04 -20.99
CA ILE A 44 28.35 -4.25 -19.79
C ILE A 44 27.00 -3.54 -19.94
N TYR A 45 26.68 -3.07 -21.14
CA TYR A 45 25.48 -2.28 -21.41
C TYR A 45 24.20 -3.08 -21.14
N ILE A 46 24.12 -4.32 -21.63
CA ILE A 46 22.91 -5.15 -21.47
C ILE A 46 22.59 -5.45 -20.00
N PRO A 47 23.52 -5.94 -19.16
CA PRO A 47 23.27 -6.14 -17.73
C PRO A 47 22.91 -4.86 -16.99
N LEU A 48 23.50 -3.72 -17.38
CA LEU A 48 23.19 -2.41 -16.79
C LEU A 48 21.76 -1.97 -17.13
N VAL A 49 21.36 -2.05 -18.40
CA VAL A 49 19.99 -1.74 -18.85
C VAL A 49 18.98 -2.67 -18.20
N PHE A 50 19.27 -3.98 -18.12
CA PHE A 50 18.37 -4.94 -17.49
C PHE A 50 18.15 -4.65 -16.00
N THR A 51 19.22 -4.32 -15.29
CA THR A 51 19.17 -3.93 -13.87
C THR A 51 18.39 -2.63 -13.70
N PHE A 52 18.60 -1.66 -14.59
CA PHE A 52 17.90 -0.38 -14.57
C PHE A 52 16.40 -0.52 -14.85
N ILE A 53 16.01 -1.35 -15.83
CA ILE A 53 14.61 -1.67 -16.11
C ILE A 53 13.97 -2.33 -14.89
N THR A 54 14.67 -3.27 -14.25
CA THR A 54 14.17 -3.93 -13.02
C THR A 54 13.93 -2.91 -11.91
N PHE A 55 14.85 -1.95 -11.72
CA PHE A 55 14.69 -0.86 -10.76
C PHE A 55 13.47 0.03 -11.06
N ILE A 56 13.26 0.41 -12.33
CA ILE A 56 12.08 1.17 -12.74
C ILE A 56 10.81 0.37 -12.45
N PHE A 57 10.78 -0.90 -12.84
CA PHE A 57 9.62 -1.78 -12.66
C PHE A 57 9.26 -1.94 -11.18
N ASP A 58 10.24 -2.16 -10.32
CA ASP A 58 10.04 -2.23 -8.87
C ASP A 58 9.45 -0.93 -8.33
N LYS A 59 10.00 0.23 -8.73
CA LYS A 59 9.50 1.54 -8.31
C LYS A 59 8.06 1.81 -8.79
N SER A 60 7.75 1.44 -10.04
CA SER A 60 6.40 1.55 -10.60
C SER A 60 5.43 0.62 -9.86
N THR A 61 5.82 -0.62 -9.58
CA THR A 61 4.97 -1.60 -8.90
C THR A 61 4.70 -1.21 -7.46
N ASP A 62 5.70 -0.69 -6.74
CA ASP A 62 5.50 -0.18 -5.38
C ASP A 62 4.54 1.02 -5.37
N TYR A 63 4.64 1.91 -6.37
CA TYR A 63 3.71 3.03 -6.51
C TYR A 63 2.27 2.57 -6.73
N PHE A 64 2.02 1.64 -7.67
CA PHE A 64 0.67 1.12 -7.92
C PHE A 64 0.15 0.21 -6.80
N GLY A 65 1.01 -0.63 -6.22
CA GLY A 65 0.67 -1.56 -5.16
C GLY A 65 0.33 -0.86 -3.83
N SER A 66 0.97 0.27 -3.54
CA SER A 66 0.64 1.07 -2.35
C SER A 66 -0.81 1.59 -2.38
N SER A 67 -1.30 1.99 -3.56
CA SER A 67 -2.68 2.45 -3.73
C SER A 67 -3.70 1.32 -3.52
N GLN A 68 -3.42 0.11 -4.04
CA GLN A 68 -4.29 -1.05 -3.84
C GLN A 68 -4.32 -1.51 -2.39
N ASN A 69 -3.16 -1.60 -1.73
CA ASN A 69 -3.07 -1.98 -0.32
C ASN A 69 -3.79 -0.97 0.59
N LYS A 70 -3.67 0.33 0.29
CA LYS A 70 -4.39 1.38 0.99
C LYS A 70 -5.92 1.26 0.84
N LYS A 71 -6.40 0.96 -0.37
CA LYS A 71 -7.84 0.70 -0.60
C LYS A 71 -8.33 -0.53 0.17
N LEU A 72 -7.56 -1.61 0.17
CA LEU A 72 -7.86 -2.82 0.93
C LEU A 72 -7.91 -2.53 2.43
N GLY A 73 -6.89 -1.86 2.97
CA GLY A 73 -6.83 -1.46 4.39
C GLY A 73 -8.00 -0.57 4.80
N TYR A 74 -8.37 0.41 3.96
CA TYR A 74 -9.55 1.25 4.21
C TYR A 74 -10.84 0.42 4.21
N SER A 75 -11.00 -0.50 3.24
CA SER A 75 -12.19 -1.35 3.18
C SER A 75 -12.32 -2.29 4.38
N GLU A 76 -11.19 -2.79 4.89
CA GLU A 76 -11.14 -3.62 6.08
C GLU A 76 -11.47 -2.81 7.34
N PHE A 77 -10.93 -1.59 7.46
CA PHE A 77 -11.27 -0.66 8.53
C PHE A 77 -12.77 -0.35 8.57
N VAL A 78 -13.36 0.03 7.42
CA VAL A 78 -14.81 0.30 7.33
C VAL A 78 -15.64 -0.93 7.67
N ARG A 79 -15.18 -2.12 7.26
CA ARG A 79 -15.83 -3.39 7.62
C ARG A 79 -15.81 -3.63 9.13
N ASN A 80 -14.66 -3.41 9.79
CA ASN A 80 -14.53 -3.61 11.24
C ASN A 80 -15.44 -2.65 12.01
N VAL A 81 -15.42 -1.36 11.67
CA VAL A 81 -16.35 -0.37 12.24
C VAL A 81 -17.80 -0.80 12.05
N SER A 82 -18.16 -1.27 10.84
CA SER A 82 -19.52 -1.73 10.55
C SER A 82 -19.92 -2.96 11.38
N LEU A 83 -18.98 -3.86 11.67
CA LEU A 83 -19.21 -5.01 12.54
C LEU A 83 -19.39 -4.59 13.99
N GLU A 84 -18.58 -3.66 14.50
CA GLU A 84 -18.72 -3.15 15.87
C GLU A 84 -20.01 -2.37 16.05
N LEU A 85 -20.40 -1.55 15.07
CA LEU A 85 -21.72 -0.90 15.08
C LEU A 85 -22.84 -1.92 15.16
N LYS A 86 -22.78 -3.01 14.36
CA LYS A 86 -23.79 -4.09 14.40
C LYS A 86 -23.87 -4.80 15.73
N LYS A 87 -22.76 -4.97 16.45
CA LYS A 87 -22.74 -5.61 17.78
C LYS A 87 -23.34 -4.74 18.88
N SER A 88 -23.43 -3.43 18.67
CA SER A 88 -23.89 -2.52 19.72
C SER A 88 -25.38 -2.63 20.03
N ASP A 89 -26.17 -3.39 19.26
CA ASP A 89 -27.64 -3.57 19.34
C ASP A 89 -28.47 -2.27 19.40
N LYS A 90 -27.83 -1.10 19.30
CA LYS A 90 -28.44 0.23 19.40
C LYS A 90 -29.04 0.76 18.09
N TYR A 91 -28.68 0.15 16.96
CA TYR A 91 -29.03 0.66 15.64
C TYR A 91 -29.98 -0.27 14.91
N THR A 92 -31.06 0.27 14.37
CA THR A 92 -31.90 -0.48 13.44
C THR A 92 -31.25 -0.55 12.06
N ILE A 93 -31.74 -1.46 11.20
CA ILE A 93 -31.27 -1.58 9.81
C ILE A 93 -31.40 -0.24 9.05
N GLU A 94 -32.43 0.55 9.37
CA GLU A 94 -32.67 1.83 8.72
C GLU A 94 -31.68 2.91 9.20
N ASP A 95 -31.31 2.88 10.48
CA ASP A 95 -30.28 3.78 11.04
C ASP A 95 -28.91 3.48 10.44
N PHE A 96 -28.57 2.20 10.28
CA PHE A 96 -27.37 1.78 9.55
C PHE A 96 -27.33 2.34 8.14
N ARG A 97 -28.45 2.29 7.42
CA ARG A 97 -28.54 2.82 6.06
C ARG A 97 -28.30 4.32 6.04
N LYS A 98 -28.94 5.07 6.95
CA LYS A 98 -28.77 6.53 7.09
C LYS A 98 -27.33 6.91 7.41
N ILE A 99 -26.69 6.24 8.38
CA ILE A 99 -25.28 6.49 8.74
C ILE A 99 -24.35 6.20 7.56
N ARG A 100 -24.60 5.11 6.83
CA ARG A 100 -23.81 4.75 5.65
C ARG A 100 -23.95 5.74 4.49
N GLU A 101 -25.15 6.28 4.28
CA GLU A 101 -25.42 7.28 3.23
C GLU A 101 -24.98 8.70 3.63
N ASN A 102 -24.71 8.95 4.92
CA ASN A 102 -24.31 10.26 5.42
C ASN A 102 -22.89 10.64 4.97
N ALA A 103 -22.79 11.64 4.10
CA ALA A 103 -21.53 12.12 3.55
C ALA A 103 -20.55 12.68 4.61
N LYS A 104 -21.07 13.26 5.70
CA LYS A 104 -20.24 13.78 6.80
C LYS A 104 -19.61 12.61 7.57
N PHE A 105 -20.37 11.54 7.81
CA PHE A 105 -19.87 10.32 8.45
C PHE A 105 -18.84 9.59 7.58
N GLN A 106 -19.11 9.43 6.28
CA GLN A 106 -18.14 8.82 5.34
C GLN A 106 -16.80 9.57 5.32
N LYS A 107 -16.83 10.91 5.29
CA LYS A 107 -15.61 11.73 5.41
C LYS A 107 -14.88 11.51 6.74
N SER A 108 -15.60 11.32 7.84
CA SER A 108 -15.00 11.03 9.14
C SER A 108 -14.31 9.66 9.16
N LEU A 109 -14.84 8.64 8.47
CA LEU A 109 -14.17 7.35 8.30
C LEU A 109 -12.86 7.47 7.50
N GLU A 110 -12.84 8.24 6.41
CA GLU A 110 -11.62 8.49 5.63
C GLU A 110 -10.55 9.21 6.45
N GLN A 111 -10.98 10.17 7.28
CA GLN A 111 -10.12 10.91 8.18
C GLN A 111 -9.58 10.05 9.32
N ALA A 112 -10.44 9.23 9.94
CA ALA A 112 -10.06 8.26 10.95
C ALA A 112 -8.99 7.29 10.43
N PHE A 113 -9.21 6.74 9.23
CA PHE A 113 -8.22 5.86 8.60
C PHE A 113 -6.92 6.59 8.26
N SER A 114 -7.01 7.87 7.85
CA SER A 114 -5.82 8.69 7.62
C SER A 114 -4.99 8.94 8.88
N ILE A 115 -5.65 9.06 10.05
CA ILE A 115 -4.97 9.17 11.35
C ILE A 115 -4.22 7.86 11.66
N ILE A 116 -4.82 6.70 11.37
CA ILE A 116 -4.16 5.39 11.56
C ILE A 116 -2.92 5.26 10.64
N GLU A 117 -3.05 5.63 9.36
CA GLU A 117 -1.94 5.47 8.40
C GLU A 117 -0.79 6.47 8.58
N LYS A 118 -1.11 7.72 8.96
CA LYS A 118 -0.14 8.84 8.94
C LYS A 118 0.17 9.42 10.32
N GLY A 119 -0.55 9.01 11.35
CA GLY A 119 -0.53 9.64 12.66
C GLY A 119 -1.48 10.85 12.75
N ALA A 120 -1.78 11.25 13.99
CA ALA A 120 -2.55 12.44 14.27
C ALA A 120 -1.73 13.72 14.01
N THR A 121 -2.37 14.76 13.51
CA THR A 121 -1.80 16.10 13.34
C THR A 121 -2.59 17.13 14.14
N GLU A 122 -2.07 18.36 14.26
CA GLU A 122 -2.79 19.46 14.91
C GLU A 122 -4.15 19.74 14.25
N THR A 123 -4.24 19.53 12.93
CA THR A 123 -5.45 19.76 12.13
C THR A 123 -6.32 18.52 11.91
N LEU A 124 -5.81 17.33 12.26
CA LEU A 124 -6.53 16.07 12.10
C LEU A 124 -6.20 15.13 13.25
N ASN A 125 -7.05 15.15 14.28
CA ASN A 125 -6.92 14.34 15.47
C ASN A 125 -8.28 13.82 15.95
N ILE A 126 -8.24 12.95 16.96
CA ILE A 126 -9.41 12.29 17.54
C ILE A 126 -10.42 13.32 18.09
N GLN A 127 -9.94 14.36 18.78
CA GLN A 127 -10.79 15.39 19.37
C GLN A 127 -11.59 16.15 18.29
N MET A 128 -10.99 16.38 17.12
CA MET A 128 -11.70 16.99 15.99
C MET A 128 -12.77 16.08 15.38
N LEU A 129 -12.55 14.75 15.38
CA LEU A 129 -13.58 13.80 14.91
C LEU A 129 -14.78 13.78 15.86
N GLU A 130 -14.54 13.81 17.16
CA GLU A 130 -15.59 13.82 18.19
C GLU A 130 -16.46 15.09 18.10
N ARG A 131 -15.83 16.27 18.02
CA ARG A 131 -16.53 17.57 17.98
C ARG A 131 -17.30 17.82 16.68
N LYS A 132 -17.18 16.96 15.67
CA LYS A 132 -17.89 17.12 14.39
C LYS A 132 -19.37 16.79 14.48
N PHE A 133 -19.79 15.99 15.45
CA PHE A 133 -21.16 15.52 15.56
C PHE A 133 -21.76 16.01 16.87
N GLU A 134 -23.06 16.28 16.85
CA GLU A 134 -23.77 16.78 18.03
C GLU A 134 -24.02 15.62 18.99
N GLU A 135 -23.74 15.85 20.27
CA GLU A 135 -23.96 14.86 21.32
C GLU A 135 -25.43 14.41 21.34
N GLY A 136 -25.66 13.10 21.50
CA GLY A 136 -27.00 12.50 21.46
C GLY A 136 -27.54 12.20 20.06
N THR A 137 -26.80 12.51 18.99
CA THR A 137 -27.12 12.03 17.64
C THR A 137 -26.60 10.60 17.42
N MET A 138 -27.30 9.83 16.58
CA MET A 138 -26.86 8.47 16.21
C MET A 138 -25.48 8.49 15.52
N GLU A 139 -25.19 9.54 14.76
CA GLU A 139 -23.89 9.73 14.14
C GLU A 139 -22.78 9.99 15.15
N TYR A 140 -23.07 10.70 16.25
CA TYR A 140 -22.10 10.91 17.33
C TYR A 140 -21.74 9.59 18.01
N ASP A 141 -22.74 8.79 18.38
CA ASP A 141 -22.52 7.46 18.95
C ASP A 141 -21.73 6.55 17.99
N ALA A 142 -22.01 6.65 16.69
CA ALA A 142 -21.31 5.86 15.69
C ALA A 142 -19.84 6.30 15.53
N VAL A 143 -19.56 7.60 15.69
CA VAL A 143 -18.19 8.15 15.64
C VAL A 143 -17.38 7.78 16.87
N LEU A 144 -18.01 7.64 18.03
CA LEU A 144 -17.31 7.11 19.22
C LEU A 144 -16.77 5.70 18.97
N ILE A 145 -17.56 4.84 18.32
CA ILE A 145 -17.12 3.49 17.91
C ILE A 145 -15.96 3.56 16.91
N VAL A 146 -16.00 4.51 15.97
CA VAL A 146 -14.88 4.77 15.06
C VAL A 146 -13.61 5.16 15.84
N ILE A 147 -13.74 6.00 16.86
CA ILE A 147 -12.62 6.44 17.71
C ILE A 147 -12.05 5.28 18.52
N GLU A 148 -12.90 4.39 19.06
CA GLU A 148 -12.44 3.17 19.73
C GLU A 148 -11.64 2.27 18.80
N GLU A 149 -12.09 2.11 17.55
CA GLU A 149 -11.37 1.32 16.54
C GLU A 149 -10.02 1.97 16.18
N ILE A 150 -9.92 3.31 16.14
CA ILE A 150 -8.63 4.01 15.99
C ILE A 150 -7.70 3.67 17.16
N LYS A 151 -8.19 3.76 18.41
CA LYS A 151 -7.40 3.50 19.62
C LYS A 151 -6.88 2.06 19.64
N LYS A 152 -7.74 1.09 19.35
CA LYS A 152 -7.38 -0.33 19.27
C LYS A 152 -6.28 -0.60 18.24
N ASN A 153 -6.39 0.00 17.06
CA ASN A 153 -5.36 -0.12 16.04
C ASN A 153 -4.06 0.61 16.42
N SER A 154 -4.12 1.69 17.21
CA SER A 154 -2.93 2.41 17.69
C SER A 154 -2.17 1.68 18.81
N GLU A 155 -2.85 0.86 19.64
CA GLU A 155 -2.21 0.04 20.68
C GLU A 155 -1.53 -1.22 20.14
N THR A 156 -1.76 -1.54 18.85
CA THR A 156 -1.17 -2.73 18.20
C THR A 156 0.16 -2.40 17.49
N PHE A 157 0.68 -1.17 17.62
CA PHE A 157 1.96 -0.72 17.05
C PHE A 157 3.02 -0.45 18.12
#